data_AF-S8D521-F1
#
_entry.id   AF-S8D521-F1
#
_cell.length_a   1.000
_cell.length_b   1.000
_cell.length_c   1.000
_cell.angle_alpha   90.00
_cell.angle_beta   90.00
_cell.angle_gamma   90.00
#
_symmetry.space_group_name_H-M   'P 1'
#
loop_
_entity.id
_entity.type
_entity.pdbx_description
1 polymer ?
#
loop_
_entity_poly.entity_id
_entity_poly.type
_entity_poly.pdbx_seq_one_letter_code
_entity_poly.pdbx_strand_id
1 'polypeptide(L)' 'MQQQPAPMFPAMPSFPPTNITTDQIQKYLDENKKLIMAILDNQNLGKLAECAQYQAQLQKNLMYLAAIADAQPQTPTIP' A
#
# COMPACT_ATOMS: atom_id res chain seq x y z
N MET A 1 -40.30 -20.88 21.37
CA MET A 1 -39.89 -20.49 20.01
C MET A 1 -39.81 -18.97 19.94
N GLN A 2 -38.60 -18.40 20.08
CA GLN A 2 -38.24 -17.15 19.40
C GLN A 2 -36.71 -16.98 19.54
N GLN A 3 -35.99 -17.40 18.50
CA GLN A 3 -34.61 -16.98 18.26
C GLN A 3 -34.66 -15.56 17.72
N GLN A 4 -33.88 -14.66 18.33
CA GLN A 4 -33.55 -13.37 17.73
C GLN A 4 -32.21 -13.54 17.01
N PRO A 5 -32.13 -13.32 15.68
CA PRO A 5 -30.87 -13.39 14.99
C PRO A 5 -30.05 -12.13 15.29
N ALA A 6 -28.84 -12.32 15.80
CA ALA A 6 -27.85 -11.25 15.92
C ALA A 6 -27.50 -10.74 14.50
N PRO A 7 -27.58 -9.43 14.23
CA PRO A 7 -26.99 -8.90 13.01
C PRO A 7 -25.47 -8.85 13.21
N MET A 8 -24.81 -9.90 12.73
CA MET A 8 -23.38 -9.90 12.43
C MET A 8 -23.14 -8.95 11.25
N PHE A 9 -22.86 -7.68 11.54
CA PHE A 9 -22.19 -6.83 10.56
C PHE A 9 -20.70 -7.14 10.64
N PRO A 10 -20.05 -7.60 9.56
CA PRO A 10 -18.59 -7.63 9.54
C PRO A 10 -18.14 -6.16 9.60
N ALA A 11 -17.51 -5.79 10.71
CA ALA A 11 -16.78 -4.53 10.80
C ALA A 11 -15.75 -4.53 9.68
N MET A 12 -16.00 -3.75 8.63
CA MET A 12 -15.03 -3.54 7.56
C MET A 12 -13.74 -3.03 8.19
N PRO A 13 -12.56 -3.46 7.72
CA PRO A 13 -11.31 -2.90 8.17
C PRO A 13 -11.36 -1.40 7.86
N SER A 14 -11.27 -0.59 8.91
CA SER A 14 -11.10 0.86 8.83
C SER A 14 -9.87 1.15 8.00
N PHE A 15 -10.06 1.38 6.70
CA PHE A 15 -9.01 1.85 5.81
C PHE A 15 -8.49 3.21 6.33
N PRO A 16 -7.18 3.49 6.17
CA PRO A 16 -6.58 4.73 6.65
C PRO A 16 -7.23 5.95 5.97
N PRO A 17 -7.19 7.12 6.63
CA PRO A 17 -7.89 8.32 6.17
C PRO A 17 -7.47 8.70 4.74
N THR A 18 -8.47 8.97 3.91
CA THR A 18 -8.44 9.29 2.48
C THR A 18 -7.74 10.62 2.12
N ASN A 19 -7.01 11.24 3.05
CA ASN A 19 -6.38 12.55 2.90
C ASN A 19 -4.87 12.46 2.65
N ILE A 20 -4.43 11.59 1.74
CA ILE A 20 -3.06 11.67 1.22
C ILE A 20 -2.97 12.73 0.12
N THR A 21 -1.92 13.55 0.17
CA THR A 21 -1.68 14.55 -0.88
C THR A 21 -0.89 13.96 -2.05
N THR A 22 -1.00 14.58 -3.22
CA THR A 22 -0.19 14.21 -4.38
C THR A 22 1.31 14.28 -4.09
N ASP A 23 1.77 15.25 -3.28
CA ASP A 23 3.16 15.33 -2.82
C ASP A 23 3.60 14.10 -2.01
N GLN A 24 2.74 13.61 -1.12
CA GLN A 24 3.03 12.40 -0.36
C GLN A 24 3.10 11.18 -1.27
N ILE A 25 2.22 11.08 -2.27
CA ILE A 25 2.29 10.03 -3.30
C ILE A 25 3.63 10.11 -4.06
N GLN A 26 4.03 11.30 -4.52
CA GLN A 26 5.31 11.49 -5.21
C GLN A 26 6.50 11.07 -4.35
N LYS A 27 6.49 11.41 -3.06
CA LYS A 27 7.52 10.97 -2.12
C LYS A 27 7.64 9.45 -2.07
N TYR A 28 6.52 8.72 -1.99
CA TYR A 28 6.55 7.25 -2.00
C TYR A 28 7.04 6.69 -3.34
N LEU A 29 6.72 7.32 -4.46
CA LEU A 29 7.21 6.93 -5.79
C LEU A 29 8.74 7.13 -5.91
N ASP A 30 9.25 8.26 -5.43
CA ASP A 30 10.69 8.54 -5.39
C ASP A 30 11.43 7.58 -4.47
N GLU A 31 10.86 7.28 -3.30
CA GLU A 31 11.39 6.27 -2.38
C GLU A 31 11.41 4.88 -3.03
N ASN A 32 10.34 4.48 -3.73
CA ASN A 32 10.30 3.20 -4.46
C ASN A 32 11.40 3.12 -5.51
N LYS A 33 11.62 4.20 -6.26
CA LYS A 33 12.72 4.28 -7.23
C LYS A 33 14.08 4.08 -6.57
N LYS A 34 14.34 4.77 -5.44
CA LYS A 34 15.59 4.62 -4.69
C LYS A 34 15.78 3.20 -4.15
N LEU A 35 14.72 2.60 -3.61
CA LEU A 35 14.73 1.23 -3.11
C LEU A 35 15.04 0.22 -4.22
N ILE A 36 14.43 0.36 -5.40
CA ILE A 36 14.70 -0.52 -6.55
C ILE A 36 16.17 -0.41 -6.98
N MET A 37 16.71 0.81 -7.08
CA MET A 37 18.13 1.02 -7.41
C MET A 37 19.03 0.38 -6.35
N ALA A 38 18.75 0.61 -5.06
CA ALA A 38 19.50 0.01 -3.97
C ALA A 38 19.44 -1.53 -3.98
N ILE A 39 18.27 -2.12 -4.27
CA ILE A 39 18.13 -3.57 -4.39
C ILE A 39 19.00 -4.12 -5.51
N LEU A 40 19.00 -3.49 -6.69
CA LEU A 40 19.83 -3.91 -7.82
C LEU A 40 21.33 -3.84 -7.50
N ASP A 41 21.77 -2.73 -6.89
CA ASP A 41 23.15 -2.54 -6.49
C ASP A 41 23.58 -3.57 -5.43
N ASN A 42 22.72 -3.83 -4.43
CA ASN A 42 23.03 -4.80 -3.37
C ASN A 42 23.00 -6.24 -3.88
N GLN A 43 22.18 -6.57 -4.90
CA GLN A 43 22.24 -7.87 -5.55
C GLN A 43 23.58 -8.06 -6.29
N ASN A 44 24.05 -7.04 -7.00
CA ASN A 44 25.35 -7.08 -7.68
C ASN A 44 26.52 -7.25 -6.70
N LEU A 45 26.37 -6.74 -5.46
CA LEU A 45 27.37 -6.87 -4.39
C LEU A 45 27.23 -8.15 -3.55
N GLY A 46 26.22 -8.99 -3.80
CA GLY A 46 25.95 -10.20 -3.00
C GLY A 46 25.39 -9.92 -1.59
N LYS A 47 24.90 -8.69 -1.34
CA LYS A 47 24.36 -8.22 -0.06
C LYS A 47 22.88 -8.59 0.09
N LEU A 48 22.62 -9.90 0.24
CA LEU A 48 21.26 -10.44 0.26
C LEU A 48 20.42 -9.98 1.47
N ALA A 49 21.06 -9.73 2.62
CA ALA A 49 20.37 -9.25 3.80
C ALA A 49 19.83 -7.83 3.61
N GLU A 50 20.64 -6.93 3.07
CA GLU A 50 20.24 -5.57 2.73
C GLU A 50 19.19 -5.56 1.62
N CYS A 51 19.31 -6.43 0.61
CA CYS A 51 18.27 -6.61 -0.40
C CYS A 51 16.92 -6.96 0.23
N ALA A 52 16.88 -7.90 1.16
CA ALA A 52 15.63 -8.32 1.81
C ALA A 52 14.99 -7.16 2.60
N GLN A 53 15.80 -6.33 3.26
CA GLN A 53 15.32 -5.15 3.97
C GLN A 53 14.71 -4.12 3.00
N TYR A 54 15.40 -3.81 1.91
CA TYR A 54 14.88 -2.87 0.90
C TYR A 54 13.64 -3.42 0.19
N GLN A 55 13.57 -4.73 -0.05
CA GLN A 55 12.40 -5.40 -0.63
C GLN A 55 11.18 -5.29 0.29
N ALA A 56 11.34 -5.51 1.59
CA ALA A 56 10.25 -5.38 2.56
C ALA A 56 9.71 -3.94 2.61
N GLN A 57 10.60 -2.95 2.58
CA GLN A 57 10.20 -1.55 2.54
C GLN A 57 9.49 -1.19 1.22
N LEU A 58 10.00 -1.68 0.08
CA LEU A 58 9.38 -1.47 -1.23
C LEU A 58 7.97 -2.06 -1.26
N GLN A 59 7.79 -3.29 -0.75
CA GLN A 59 6.48 -3.93 -0.67
C GLN A 59 5.50 -3.12 0.17
N LYS A 60 5.95 -2.61 1.33
CA LYS A 60 5.11 -1.76 2.20
C LYS A 60 4.65 -0.50 1.47
N ASN A 61 5.56 0.19 0.78
CA ASN A 61 5.23 1.39 0.05
C ASN A 61 4.24 1.12 -1.11
N LEU A 62 4.43 0.03 -1.85
CA LEU A 62 3.52 -0.38 -2.92
C LEU A 62 2.13 -0.73 -2.38
N MET A 63 2.06 -1.48 -1.28
CA MET A 63 0.79 -1.85 -0.66
C MET A 63 0.05 -0.61 -0.12
N TYR A 64 0.79 0.35 0.44
CA TYR A 64 0.21 1.63 0.88
C TYR A 64 -0.35 2.42 -0.30
N LEU A 65 0.40 2.57 -1.39
CA LEU A 65 -0.06 3.24 -2.61
C LEU A 65 -1.28 2.56 -3.23
N ALA A 66 -1.32 1.22 -3.25
CA ALA A 66 -2.48 0.46 -3.73
C ALA A 66 -3.71 0.71 -2.86
N ALA A 67 -3.58 0.65 -1.53
CA ALA A 67 -4.68 0.91 -0.61
C ALA A 67 -5.26 2.32 -0.77
N ILE A 68 -4.41 3.31 -1.05
CA ILE A 68 -4.84 4.67 -1.37
C ILE A 68 -5.59 4.74 -2.69
N ALA A 69 -5.08 4.08 -3.73
CA ALA A 69 -5.70 4.06 -5.05
C ALA A 69 -7.10 3.42 -4.97
N ASP A 70 -7.24 2.33 -4.21
CA ASP A 70 -8.50 1.63 -3.98
C ASP A 70 -9.49 2.47 -3.15
N ALA A 71 -8.98 3.32 -2.25
CA ALA A 71 -9.80 4.20 -1.41
C ALA A 71 -10.23 5.51 -2.13
N GLN A 72 -9.75 5.77 -3.35
CA GLN A 72 -10.24 6.91 -4.14
C GLN A 72 -11.70 6.65 -4.56
N PRO A 73 -12.60 7.62 -4.42
CA PRO A 73 -13.97 7.47 -4.89
C PRO A 73 -13.94 7.19 -6.39
N GLN A 74 -14.47 6.04 -6.81
CA GLN A 74 -14.57 5.70 -8.23
C GLN A 74 -15.45 6.76 -8.88
N THR A 75 -14.84 7.64 -9.67
CA THR A 75 -15.58 8.60 -10.48
C THR A 75 -16.50 7.79 -11.38
N PRO A 76 -17.83 7.98 -11.33
CA PRO A 76 -18.71 7.30 -12.25
C PRO A 76 -18.27 7.69 -13.65
N THR A 77 -17.79 6.72 -14.42
CA THR A 77 -17.57 6.88 -15.85
C THR A 77 -18.94 7.07 -16.47
N ILE A 78 -19.37 8.32 -16.63
CA ILE A 78 -20.59 8.66 -17.37
C ILE A 78 -20.30 8.32 -18.84
N PRO A 79 -21.05 7.38 -19.46
CA PRO A 79 -20.87 7.03 -20.87
C PRO A 79 -21.28 8.16 -21.82
#